data_AF-A0AAW4X8I6-F1
#
_entry.id   AF-A0AAW4X8I6-F1
#
_cell.length_a   1.000
_cell.length_b   1.000
_cell.length_c   1.000
_cell.angle_alpha   90.00
_cell.angle_beta   90.00
_cell.angle_gamma   90.00
#
_symmetry.space_group_name_H-M   'P 1'
#
loop_
_entity.id
_entity.type
_entity.pdbx_description
1 polymer ?
#
loop_
_entity_poly.entity_id
_entity_poly.type
_entity_poly.pdbx_seq_one_letter_code
_entity_poly.pdbx_strand_id
1 'polypeptide(L)' 'MTKKNQNYTTSVSVSNVTRNKLIALSSIQKVTQKQLLSKIVDKEVAHLNPTDKKQFYEYS' A
#
# COMPACT_ATOMS: atom_id res chain seq x y z
N MET A 1 -6.21 3.01 -25.88
CA MET A 1 -5.14 3.65 -25.08
C MET A 1 -5.26 3.14 -23.66
N THR A 2 -4.40 2.22 -23.25
CA THR A 2 -4.26 1.85 -21.84
C THR A 2 -3.71 3.06 -21.10
N LYS A 3 -4.53 3.68 -20.23
CA LYS A 3 -4.07 4.75 -19.35
C LYS A 3 -2.89 4.17 -18.56
N LYS A 4 -1.66 4.65 -18.84
CA LYS A 4 -0.53 4.37 -17.96
C LYS A 4 -0.93 4.91 -16.59
N ASN A 5 -1.02 4.06 -15.58
CA ASN A 5 -1.27 4.49 -14.21
C ASN A 5 -0.18 5.50 -13.84
N GLN A 6 -0.55 6.77 -13.85
CA GLN A 6 0.36 7.85 -13.49
C GLN A 6 0.62 7.72 -11.99
N ASN A 7 1.89 7.62 -11.60
CA ASN A 7 2.27 7.55 -10.20
C ASN A 7 2.10 8.93 -9.56
N TYR A 8 0.90 9.22 -9.08
CA TYR A 8 0.63 10.42 -8.31
C TYR A 8 1.19 10.28 -6.89
N THR A 9 1.83 11.34 -6.38
CA THR A 9 2.13 11.43 -4.95
C THR A 9 0.83 11.81 -4.23
N THR A 10 0.25 10.86 -3.51
CA THR A 10 -0.96 11.07 -2.70
C THR A 10 -0.62 10.96 -1.21
N SER A 11 -1.34 11.73 -0.38
CA SER A 11 -1.23 11.65 1.08
C SER A 11 -2.40 10.84 1.64
N VAL A 12 -2.11 9.93 2.58
CA VAL A 12 -3.12 9.13 3.27
C VAL A 12 -3.09 9.48 4.75
N SER A 13 -4.24 9.87 5.30
CA SER A 13 -4.40 10.12 6.73
C SER A 13 -4.53 8.79 7.48
N VAL A 14 -3.75 8.63 8.55
CA VAL A 14 -3.77 7.44 9.42
C VAL A 14 -3.80 7.86 10.88
N SER A 15 -4.24 6.97 11.77
CA SER A 15 -4.18 7.22 13.21
C SER A 15 -2.74 7.42 13.70
N ASN A 16 -2.56 8.17 14.79
CA ASN A 16 -1.24 8.36 15.41
C ASN A 16 -0.58 7.02 15.80
N VAL A 17 -1.37 6.06 16.27
CA VAL A 17 -0.89 4.72 16.62
C VAL A 17 -0.35 4.00 15.38
N THR A 18 -1.09 4.02 14.27
CA THR A 18 -0.66 3.41 13.00
C THR A 18 0.58 4.09 12.45
N ARG A 19 0.64 5.44 12.50
CA ARG A 19 1.82 6.20 12.09
C ARG A 19 3.06 5.77 12.88
N ASN A 20 2.96 5.66 14.21
CA ASN A 20 4.09 5.27 15.06
C ASN A 20 4.56 3.84 14.75
N LYS A 21 3.63 2.92 14.51
CA LYS A 21 3.95 1.55 14.07
C LYS A 21 4.65 1.53 12.71
N LEU A 22 4.17 2.32 11.75
CA LEU A 22 4.81 2.45 10.42
C LEU A 22 6.23 3.01 10.55
N ILE A 23 6.44 4.05 11.35
CA ILE A 23 7.76 4.62 11.63
C ILE A 23 8.69 3.53 12.18
N ALA A 24 8.31 2.89 13.28
CA ALA A 24 9.15 1.89 13.95
C ALA A 24 9.49 0.71 13.02
N LEU A 25 8.50 0.17 12.31
CA LEU A 25 8.70 -0.96 11.42
C LEU A 25 9.56 -0.59 10.20
N SER A 26 9.37 0.62 9.65
CA SER A 26 10.16 1.09 8.51
C SER A 26 11.64 1.26 8.88
N SER A 27 11.93 1.73 10.11
CA SER A 27 13.29 1.84 10.64
C SER A 27 13.96 0.48 10.80
N ILE A 28 13.25 -0.52 11.34
CA ILE A 28 13.77 -1.91 11.49
C ILE A 28 14.11 -2.50 10.12
N GLN A 29 13.22 -2.33 9.13
CA GLN A 29 13.40 -2.88 7.79
C GLN A 29 14.33 -2.05 6.89
N LYS A 30 14.83 -0.91 7.37
CA LYS A 30 15.66 0.04 6.61
C LYS A 30 15.03 0.47 5.28
N VAL A 31 13.73 0.74 5.29
CA VAL A 31 12.97 1.26 4.14
C VAL A 31 12.23 2.54 4.52
N THR A 32 11.79 3.32 3.53
CA THR A 32 10.92 4.47 3.80
C THR A 32 9.51 4.01 4.21
N GLN A 33 8.80 4.85 4.97
CA GLN A 33 7.39 4.59 5.32
C GLN A 33 6.51 4.38 4.08
N LYS A 34 6.77 5.12 2.99
CA LYS A 34 6.09 4.96 1.70
C LYS A 34 6.30 3.55 1.14
N GLN A 35 7.55 3.10 1.07
CA GLN A 35 7.88 1.77 0.55
C GLN A 35 7.28 0.66 1.42
N LEU A 36 7.31 0.83 2.75
CA LEU A 36 6.68 -0.12 3.66
C LEU A 36 5.17 -0.20 3.44
N LEU A 37 4.48 0.95 3.32
CA LEU A 37 3.05 1.00 3.07
C LEU A 37 2.69 0.32 1.75
N SER A 38 3.43 0.60 0.66
CA SER A 38 3.25 -0.08 -0.63
C SER A 38 3.40 -1.59 -0.50
N LYS A 39 4.47 -2.07 0.17
CA LYS A 39 4.69 -3.51 0.39
C LYS A 39 3.58 -4.17 1.20
N ILE A 40 3.03 -3.48 2.21
CA ILE A 40 1.91 -3.99 3.01
C ILE A 40 0.67 -4.14 2.13
N VAL A 41 0.34 -3.12 1.33
CA VAL A 41 -0.81 -3.19 0.41
C VAL A 41 -0.62 -4.33 -0.60
N ASP A 42 0.55 -4.45 -1.22
CA ASP A 42 0.84 -5.54 -2.16
C ASP A 42 0.68 -6.92 -1.51
N LYS A 43 1.12 -7.05 -0.25
CA LYS A 43 0.98 -8.27 0.53
C LYS A 43 -0.49 -8.60 0.81
N GLU A 44 -1.31 -7.64 1.20
CA GLU A 44 -2.75 -7.87 1.41
C GLU A 44 -3.45 -8.27 0.10
N VAL A 45 -3.15 -7.59 -1.01
CA VAL A 45 -3.68 -7.93 -2.34
C VAL A 45 -3.29 -9.34 -2.78
N ALA A 46 -2.10 -9.81 -2.40
CA ALA A 46 -1.65 -11.17 -2.71
C ALA A 46 -2.47 -12.26 -1.98
N HIS A 47 -3.05 -11.95 -0.81
CA HIS A 47 -3.86 -12.88 -0.02
C HIS A 47 -5.36 -12.83 -0.35
N LEU A 48 -5.80 -11.93 -1.24
CA LEU A 48 -7.19 -11.88 -1.70
C LEU A 48 -7.56 -13.15 -2.46
N ASN A 49 -8.81 -13.60 -2.29
CA ASN A 49 -9.37 -14.67 -3.11
C ASN A 49 -9.52 -14.19 -4.58
N PRO A 50 -9.70 -15.10 -5.56
CA PRO A 50 -9.75 -14.73 -6.97
C PRO A 50 -10.83 -13.70 -7.31
N THR A 51 -11.98 -13.74 -6.65
CA THR A 51 -13.10 -12.81 -6.88
C THR A 51 -12.76 -11.40 -6.39
N ASP A 52 -12.30 -11.27 -5.15
CA ASP A 52 -11.94 -9.98 -4.54
C ASP A 52 -10.72 -9.37 -5.24
N LYS A 53 -9.78 -10.21 -5.65
CA LYS A 53 -8.60 -9.79 -6.41
C LYS A 53 -8.99 -9.23 -7.78
N LYS A 54 -9.94 -9.86 -8.48
CA LYS A 54 -10.48 -9.34 -9.73
C LYS A 54 -11.14 -7.97 -9.51
N GLN A 55 -11.98 -7.84 -8.48
CA GLN A 55 -12.62 -6.57 -8.15
C GLN A 55 -11.60 -5.47 -7.80
N PHE A 56 -10.57 -5.79 -7.01
CA PHE A 56 -9.51 -4.84 -6.66
C PHE A 56 -8.85 -4.22 -7.90
N TYR A 57 -8.52 -5.03 -8.91
CA TYR A 57 -7.90 -4.55 -10.15
C TYR A 57 -8.85 -3.85 -11.11
N GLU A 58 -10.17 -4.03 -10.98
CA GLU A 58 -11.16 -3.27 -11.75
C GLU A 58 -11.29 -1.83 -11.24
N TYR A 59 -11.01 -1.58 -9.96
CA TYR A 59 -11.16 -0.27 -9.30
C TYR A 59 -9.84 0.49 -9.04
N SER A 60 -8.68 -0.09 -9.34
CA SER A 60 -7.34 0.51 -9.13
C SER A 60 -6.65 0.92 -10.41
#